data_AF-A0A2G1LVH4-F1
#
_entry.id   AF-A0A2G1LVH4-F1
#
_cell.length_a   1.000
_cell.length_b   1.000
_cell.length_c   1.000
_cell.angle_alpha   90.00
_cell.angle_beta   90.00
_cell.angle_gamma   90.00
#
_symmetry.space_group_name_H-M   'P 1'
#
loop_
_entity.id
_entity.type
_entity.pdbx_description
1 polymer ?
#
loop_
_entity_poly.entity_id
_entity_poly.type
_entity_poly.pdbx_seq_one_letter_code
_entity_poly.pdbx_strand_id
1 'polypeptide(L)'
;MKNQNALRARLRDRGIVAEDCFAFHLIAHGPLHPEVEKVDGALHADLMTQHMPLRDEVGAYERDLAAALSEAGYQVLNTVKWRHAGDPDRWALIRTAFADHFPKLRDLV
;
A
#
# COMPACT_ATOMS: atom_id res chain seq x y z
N MET A 1 15.91 -18.11 -13.40
CA MET A 1 16.24 -17.07 -12.40
C MET A 1 14.94 -16.64 -11.70
N LYS A 2 14.47 -17.41 -10.71
CA LYS A 2 13.08 -17.38 -10.21
C LYS A 2 12.83 -16.46 -9.00
N ASN A 3 13.85 -15.74 -8.53
CA ASN A 3 13.76 -14.88 -7.33
C ASN A 3 14.06 -13.41 -7.65
N GLN A 4 13.61 -12.89 -8.80
CA GLN A 4 13.77 -11.45 -9.04
C GLN A 4 12.84 -10.68 -8.12
N ASN A 5 13.43 -9.82 -7.29
CA ASN A 5 12.73 -8.83 -6.47
C ASN A 5 11.67 -8.12 -7.33
N ALA A 6 10.41 -8.15 -6.89
CA ALA A 6 9.29 -7.55 -7.60
C ALA A 6 9.57 -6.08 -7.99
N LEU A 7 10.25 -5.32 -7.13
CA LEU A 7 10.67 -3.95 -7.41
C LEU A 7 11.59 -3.87 -8.64
N ARG A 8 12.61 -4.73 -8.72
CA ARG A 8 13.56 -4.74 -9.84
C ARG A 8 12.88 -5.12 -11.16
N ALA A 9 11.94 -6.05 -11.12
CA ALA A 9 11.13 -6.38 -12.29
C ALA A 9 10.31 -5.17 -12.76
N ARG A 10 9.61 -4.48 -11.83
CA ARG A 10 8.80 -3.30 -12.15
C ARG A 10 9.62 -2.11 -12.67
N LEU A 11 10.80 -1.87 -12.11
CA LEU A 11 11.71 -0.82 -12.59
C LEU A 11 12.14 -1.12 -14.03
N ARG A 12 12.56 -2.36 -14.31
CA ARG A 12 12.94 -2.79 -15.66
C ARG A 12 11.79 -2.66 -16.66
N ASP A 13 10.57 -3.01 -16.27
CA ASP A 13 9.38 -2.87 -17.13
C ASP A 13 9.14 -1.39 -17.54
N ARG A 14 9.72 -0.44 -16.79
CA ARG A 14 9.71 1.00 -17.09
C ARG A 14 11.03 1.54 -17.64
N GLY A 15 11.95 0.66 -18.01
CA GLY A 15 13.26 1.04 -18.55
C GLY A 15 14.20 1.67 -17.52
N ILE A 16 13.92 1.51 -16.23
CA ILE A 16 14.74 2.04 -15.15
C ILE A 16 15.68 0.94 -14.64
N VAL A 17 16.98 1.23 -14.62
CA VAL A 17 17.99 0.37 -14.00
C VAL A 17 18.06 0.74 -12.51
N ALA A 18 17.94 -0.25 -11.63
CA ALA A 18 17.88 0.00 -10.18
C ALA A 18 19.15 0.69 -9.65
N GLU A 19 20.30 0.39 -10.25
CA GLU A 19 21.60 0.98 -9.93
C GLU A 19 21.70 2.46 -10.33
N ASP A 20 20.85 2.95 -11.24
CA ASP A 20 20.78 4.35 -11.63
C ASP A 20 19.93 5.18 -10.65
N CYS A 21 19.17 4.52 -9.77
CA CYS A 21 18.43 5.20 -8.71
C CYS A 21 19.39 5.73 -7.66
N PHE A 22 19.38 7.04 -7.43
CA PHE A 22 20.21 7.68 -6.40
C PHE A 22 19.92 7.15 -4.99
N ALA A 23 18.65 6.90 -4.67
CA ALA A 23 18.22 6.40 -3.37
C ALA A 23 16.91 5.62 -3.46
N PHE A 24 16.68 4.76 -2.46
CA PHE A 24 15.40 4.09 -2.22
C PHE A 24 14.89 4.50 -0.84
N HIS A 25 13.68 5.05 -0.79
CA HIS A 25 13.03 5.43 0.45
C HIS A 25 11.87 4.47 0.74
N LEU A 26 11.89 3.86 1.92
CA LEU A 26 10.74 3.14 2.46
C LEU A 26 9.95 4.10 3.35
N ILE A 27 8.73 4.43 2.92
CA ILE A 27 7.79 5.26 3.68
C ILE A 27 6.67 4.34 4.14
N ALA A 28 6.46 4.25 5.44
CA ALA A 28 5.42 3.43 6.04
C ALA A 28 4.77 4.19 7.20
N HIS A 29 3.44 4.13 7.27
CA HIS A 29 2.63 4.68 8.35
C HIS A 29 1.82 3.55 8.97
N GLY A 30 1.75 3.50 10.30
CA GLY A 30 0.96 2.50 11.00
C GLY A 30 1.21 2.49 12.51
N PRO A 31 0.58 1.54 13.23
CA PRO A 31 -0.35 0.53 12.70
C PRO A 31 -1.75 1.10 12.37
N LEU A 32 -2.42 0.56 11.34
CA LEU A 32 -3.82 0.88 11.04
C LEU A 32 -4.80 0.12 11.96
N HIS A 33 -4.42 -1.10 12.34
CA HIS A 33 -5.17 -1.95 13.27
C HIS A 33 -4.21 -2.64 14.23
N PRO A 34 -4.67 -2.98 15.45
CA PRO A 34 -3.95 -3.92 16.31
C PRO A 34 -3.72 -5.26 15.60
N GLU A 35 -2.66 -5.95 15.98
CA GLU A 35 -2.39 -7.30 15.50
C GLU A 35 -3.46 -8.28 15.99
N VAL A 36 -3.86 -9.23 15.14
CA VAL A 36 -4.76 -10.33 15.54
C VAL A 36 -3.95 -11.33 16.35
N GLU A 37 -4.16 -11.35 17.66
CA GLU A 37 -3.42 -12.23 18.56
C GLU A 37 -3.76 -13.70 18.33
N LYS A 38 -2.72 -14.53 18.23
CA LYS A 38 -2.86 -15.98 18.18
C LYS A 38 -2.85 -16.56 19.59
N VAL A 39 -4.04 -16.89 20.10
CA VAL A 39 -4.19 -17.68 21.33
C VAL A 39 -3.82 -19.14 21.07
N ASP A 40 -3.24 -19.80 22.08
CA ASP A 40 -2.89 -21.23 22.00
C ASP A 40 -4.13 -22.08 21.70
N GLY A 41 -4.00 -22.95 20.70
CA GLY A 41 -5.09 -23.78 20.20
C GLY A 41 -6.01 -23.11 19.17
N ALA A 42 -5.80 -21.84 18.82
CA ALA A 42 -6.57 -21.17 17.78
C ALA A 42 -6.41 -21.84 16.40
N LEU A 43 -7.52 -22.09 15.72
CA LEU A 43 -7.51 -22.63 14.37
C LEU A 43 -7.17 -21.52 13.36
N HIS A 44 -6.44 -21.89 12.31
CA HIS A 44 -6.11 -20.96 11.23
C HIS A 44 -7.35 -20.31 10.61
N ALA A 45 -8.45 -21.05 10.46
CA ALA A 45 -9.70 -20.54 9.91
C ALA A 45 -10.31 -19.39 10.77
N ASP A 46 -10.21 -19.48 12.09
CA ASP A 46 -10.72 -18.46 13.01
C ASP A 46 -9.88 -17.19 12.94
N LEU A 47 -8.55 -17.34 12.88
CA LEU A 47 -7.62 -16.22 12.69
C LEU A 47 -7.85 -15.53 11.34
N MET A 48 -8.08 -16.31 10.28
CA MET A 48 -8.38 -15.75 8.96
C MET A 48 -9.70 -14.99 8.95
N THR A 49 -10.72 -15.47 9.65
CA THR A 49 -12.02 -14.78 9.76
C THR A 49 -11.87 -13.40 10.40
N GLN A 50 -10.99 -13.28 11.41
CA GLN A 50 -10.69 -12.00 12.05
C GLN A 50 -9.78 -11.10 11.19
N HIS A 51 -8.83 -11.70 10.47
CA HIS A 51 -7.88 -10.96 9.64
C HIS A 51 -8.49 -10.45 8.32
N MET A 52 -9.44 -11.18 7.74
CA MET A 52 -10.01 -10.86 6.43
C MET A 52 -10.61 -9.45 6.35
N PRO A 53 -11.45 -8.98 7.29
CA PRO A 53 -11.98 -7.62 7.26
C PRO A 53 -10.88 -6.55 7.30
N LEU A 54 -9.85 -6.75 8.14
CA LEU A 54 -8.73 -5.83 8.26
C LEU A 54 -7.92 -5.77 6.96
N ARG A 55 -7.67 -6.93 6.35
CA ARG A 55 -7.01 -7.03 5.04
C ARG A 55 -7.84 -6.35 3.94
N ASP A 56 -9.15 -6.55 3.95
CA ASP A 56 -10.07 -5.94 2.97
C ASP A 56 -10.06 -4.42 3.08
N GLU A 57 -10.01 -3.88 4.29
CA GLU A 57 -9.89 -2.46 4.53
C GLU A 57 -8.51 -1.91 4.11
N VAL A 58 -7.41 -2.51 4.56
CA VAL A 58 -6.04 -2.09 4.20
C VAL A 58 -5.83 -2.14 2.68
N GLY A 59 -6.28 -3.21 2.02
CA GLY A 59 -6.17 -3.34 0.57
C GLY A 59 -6.96 -2.27 -0.21
N ALA A 60 -8.05 -1.75 0.37
CA ALA A 60 -8.79 -0.64 -0.22
C ALA A 60 -7.97 0.65 -0.17
N TYR A 61 -7.35 0.96 0.98
CA TYR A 61 -6.50 2.14 1.12
C TYR A 61 -5.22 2.07 0.27
N GLU A 62 -4.62 0.88 0.12
CA GLU A 62 -3.47 0.70 -0.79
C GLU A 62 -3.85 0.99 -2.25
N ARG A 63 -5.03 0.54 -2.68
CA ARG A 63 -5.57 0.87 -4.01
C ARG A 63 -5.79 2.37 -4.15
N ASP A 64 -6.45 2.99 -3.18
CA ASP A 64 -6.82 4.40 -3.25
C ASP A 64 -5.58 5.30 -3.21
N LEU A 65 -4.54 4.92 -2.44
CA LEU A 65 -3.24 5.58 -2.46
C LEU A 65 -2.53 5.46 -3.81
N ALA A 66 -2.53 4.26 -4.41
CA ALA A 66 -1.94 4.07 -5.73
C ALA A 66 -2.66 4.89 -6.81
N ALA A 67 -3.98 4.99 -6.73
CA ALA A 67 -4.79 5.82 -7.63
C ALA A 67 -4.51 7.30 -7.44
N ALA A 68 -4.57 7.80 -6.20
CA ALA A 68 -4.33 9.21 -5.87
C ALA A 68 -2.91 9.65 -6.24
N LEU A 69 -1.89 8.83 -5.98
CA LEU A 69 -0.51 9.13 -6.41
C LEU A 69 -0.41 9.25 -7.94
N SER A 70 -1.08 8.35 -8.67
CA SER A 70 -1.10 8.40 -10.14
C SER A 70 -1.82 9.65 -10.65
N GLU A 71 -2.96 10.00 -10.04
CA GLU A 71 -3.75 11.19 -10.38
C GLU A 71 -3.00 12.49 -10.10
N ALA A 72 -2.26 12.56 -8.99
CA ALA A 72 -1.34 13.65 -8.66
C ALA A 72 -0.12 13.74 -9.60
N GLY A 73 0.03 12.79 -10.54
CA GLY A 73 1.10 12.78 -11.53
C GLY A 73 2.42 12.14 -11.07
N TYR A 74 2.38 11.29 -10.03
CA TYR A 74 3.51 10.42 -9.72
C TYR A 74 3.52 9.18 -10.61
N GLN A 75 4.72 8.67 -10.91
CA GLN A 75 4.87 7.41 -11.62
C GLN A 75 4.72 6.23 -10.67
N VAL A 76 3.51 5.69 -10.57
CA VAL A 76 3.26 4.50 -9.76
C VAL A 76 3.61 3.24 -10.57
N LEU A 77 4.51 2.43 -10.02
CA LEU A 77 5.01 1.22 -10.68
C LEU A 77 4.11 0.00 -10.49
N ASN A 78 3.36 -0.04 -9.39
CA ASN A 78 2.50 -1.16 -9.06
C ASN A 78 1.03 -0.88 -9.41
N THR A 79 0.26 -1.95 -9.59
CA THR A 79 -1.19 -1.86 -9.75
C THR A 79 -1.83 -2.67 -8.65
N VAL A 80 -2.55 -2.00 -7.76
CA VAL A 80 -3.26 -2.67 -6.66
C VAL A 80 -4.70 -2.91 -7.12
N LYS A 81 -5.02 -4.18 -7.41
CA LYS A 81 -6.37 -4.57 -7.80
C LYS A 81 -7.14 -5.01 -6.56
N TRP A 82 -8.01 -4.14 -6.05
CA TRP A 82 -8.81 -4.43 -4.88
C TRP A 82 -10.26 -3.98 -5.07
N ARG A 83 -11.22 -4.83 -4.67
CA ARG A 83 -12.66 -4.59 -4.92
C ARG A 83 -13.40 -3.96 -3.75
N HIS A 84 -12.89 -4.10 -2.53
CA HIS A 84 -13.56 -3.61 -1.33
C HIS A 84 -13.35 -2.10 -1.19
N ALA A 85 -14.32 -1.40 -0.61
CA ALA A 85 -14.21 0.02 -0.29
C ALA A 85 -13.71 0.17 1.15
N GLY A 86 -12.87 1.19 1.39
CA GLY A 86 -12.46 1.59 2.72
C GLY A 86 -13.39 2.67 3.29
N ASP A 87 -13.15 3.05 4.54
CA ASP A 87 -13.81 4.18 5.18
C ASP A 87 -13.26 5.51 4.62
N PRO A 88 -14.11 6.42 4.07
CA PRO A 88 -13.67 7.70 3.53
C PRO A 88 -12.93 8.59 4.54
N ASP A 89 -13.35 8.58 5.81
CA ASP A 89 -12.73 9.43 6.84
C ASP A 89 -11.32 8.94 7.16
N ARG A 90 -11.16 7.62 7.31
CA ARG A 90 -9.83 7.01 7.46
C ARG A 90 -8.95 7.18 6.23
N TRP A 91 -9.51 7.10 5.04
CA TRP A 91 -8.77 7.41 3.80
C TRP A 91 -8.21 8.84 3.81
N ALA A 92 -9.00 9.83 4.25
CA ALA A 92 -8.54 11.22 4.34
C ALA A 92 -7.33 11.37 5.28
N LEU A 93 -7.31 10.66 6.41
CA LEU A 93 -6.18 10.63 7.34
C LEU A 93 -4.93 10.00 6.70
N ILE A 94 -5.10 8.87 5.99
CA ILE A 94 -4.00 8.18 5.30
C ILE A 94 -3.41 9.07 4.22
N ARG A 95 -4.25 9.67 3.36
CA ARG A 95 -3.81 10.59 2.32
C ARG A 95 -3.01 11.76 2.91
N THR A 96 -3.49 12.33 4.02
CA THR A 96 -2.80 13.42 4.72
C THR A 96 -1.43 12.98 5.22
N ALA A 97 -1.31 11.80 5.84
CA ALA A 97 -0.03 11.29 6.33
C ALA A 97 1.00 11.10 5.20
N PHE A 98 0.58 10.54 4.05
CA PHE A 98 1.48 10.36 2.91
C PHE A 98 1.83 11.67 2.19
N ALA A 99 0.99 12.71 2.30
CA ALA A 99 1.24 13.99 1.65
C ALA A 99 2.51 14.71 2.15
N ASP A 100 3.02 14.35 3.33
CA ASP A 100 4.31 14.85 3.84
C ASP A 100 5.49 14.40 2.99
N HIS A 101 5.40 13.21 2.40
CA HIS A 101 6.41 12.67 1.49
C HIS A 101 6.04 12.84 0.02
N PHE A 102 4.75 12.99 -0.28
CA PHE A 102 4.20 13.16 -1.63
C PHE A 102 3.37 14.45 -1.72
N PRO A 103 4.00 15.63 -1.79
CA PRO A 103 3.31 16.92 -1.65
C PRO A 103 2.16 17.15 -2.63
N LYS A 104 2.22 16.60 -3.85
CA LYS A 104 1.16 16.76 -4.85
C LYS A 104 -0.17 16.09 -4.44
N LEU A 105 -0.15 15.22 -3.43
CA LEU A 105 -1.38 14.65 -2.85
C LEU A 105 -2.24 15.68 -2.11
N ARG A 106 -1.66 16.83 -1.70
CA ARG A 106 -2.40 17.91 -1.03
C ARG A 106 -3.33 18.66 -1.98
N ASP A 107 -2.99 18.68 -3.26
CA ASP A 107 -3.69 19.47 -4.28
C ASP A 107 -4.87 18.73 -4.92
N LEU A 108 -5.03 17.44 -4.60
CA LEU A 108 -6.20 16.63 -4.98
C LEU A 108 -7.38 17.03 -4.07
N VAL A 109 -8.41 17.66 -4.65
CA VAL A 109 -9.66 18.04 -3.95
C VAL A 109 -10.72 16.99 -4.18
#